data_AF-A0A1M3BC93-F1
#
_entry.id   AF-A0A1M3BC93-F1
#
_cell.length_a   1.000
_cell.length_b   1.000
_cell.length_c   1.000
_cell.angle_alpha   90.00
_cell.angle_beta   90.00
_cell.angle_gamma   90.00
#
_symmetry.space_group_name_H-M   'P 1'
#
loop_
_entity.id
_entity.type
_entity.pdbx_description
1 polymer ?
#
loop_
_entity_poly.entity_id
_entity_poly.type
_entity_poly.pdbx_seq_one_letter_code
_entity_poly.pdbx_strand_id
1 'polypeptide(L)'
;MNRIGFSVVLEAAFVKIGRHNVELIHVPTSPAPSHFQLHGHVHEKRPKKLILTQLNLCVEVWDYKPASEKAILSILDKAVPNQPNTVDLPSSDL
;
A
#
# COMPACT_ATOMS: atom_id res chain seq x y z
N MET A 1 19.34 7.59 -4.77
CA MET A 1 18.12 7.35 -3.97
C MET A 1 18.08 8.39 -2.85
N ASN A 2 17.06 9.25 -2.82
CA ASN A 2 16.84 10.12 -1.68
C ASN A 2 16.22 9.29 -0.56
N ARG A 3 16.85 9.26 0.61
CA ARG A 3 16.34 8.57 1.79
C ARG A 3 15.67 9.61 2.67
N ILE A 4 14.39 9.39 2.97
CA ILE A 4 13.69 10.16 4.00
C ILE A 4 13.96 9.44 5.32
N GLY A 5 14.70 10.09 6.21
CA GLY A 5 14.98 9.59 7.57
C GLY A 5 14.36 10.53 8.60
N PHE A 6 13.79 9.97 9.66
CA PHE A 6 13.19 10.72 10.76
C PHE A 6 14.00 10.47 12.04
N SER A 7 14.25 11.52 12.81
CA SER A 7 14.93 11.44 14.12
C SER A 7 14.02 10.92 15.23
N VAL A 8 12.74 10.73 14.93
CA VAL A 8 11.70 10.22 15.82
C VAL A 8 10.93 9.12 15.11
N VAL A 9 10.35 8.20 15.89
CA VAL A 9 9.43 7.20 15.33
C VAL A 9 8.21 7.95 14.82
N LEU A 10 8.04 7.95 13.50
CA LEU A 10 6.91 8.54 12.84
C LEU A 10 5.75 7.54 12.89
N GLU A 11 4.66 7.89 13.58
CA GLU A 11 3.46 7.05 13.64
C GLU A 11 2.72 7.02 12.30
N ALA A 12 2.58 8.20 11.67
CA ALA A 12 2.05 8.36 10.32
C ALA A 12 2.60 9.62 9.64
N ALA A 13 2.59 9.65 8.30
CA ALA A 13 2.85 10.86 7.52
C ALA A 13 2.07 10.86 6.22
N PHE A 14 1.63 12.05 5.80
CA PHE A 14 1.11 12.25 4.45
C PHE A 14 2.26 12.60 3.50
N VAL A 15 2.37 11.86 2.40
CA VAL A 15 3.35 12.09 1.36
C VAL A 15 2.67 12.11 -0.01
N LYS A 16 3.24 12.88 -0.93
CA LYS A 16 2.79 12.90 -2.32
C LYS A 16 3.60 11.91 -3.13
N ILE A 17 2.93 10.95 -3.77
CA ILE A 17 3.54 10.01 -4.74
C ILE A 17 2.83 10.19 -6.08
N GLY A 18 3.54 10.76 -7.06
CA GLY A 18 2.92 11.20 -8.31
C GLY A 18 1.79 12.21 -8.06
N ARG A 19 0.57 11.87 -8.48
CA ARG A 19 -0.64 12.69 -8.27
C ARG A 19 -1.39 12.36 -6.97
N HIS A 20 -1.01 11.30 -6.27
CA HIS A 20 -1.73 10.79 -5.11
C HIS A 20 -1.16 11.40 -3.83
N ASN A 21 -2.05 11.86 -2.95
CA ASN A 21 -1.69 12.13 -1.56
C ASN A 21 -2.00 10.87 -0.75
N VAL A 22 -0.97 10.27 -0.16
CA VAL A 22 -1.08 8.98 0.54
C VAL A 22 -0.64 9.13 1.99
N GLU A 23 -1.28 8.41 2.88
CA GLU A 23 -0.87 8.28 4.27
C GLU A 23 0.04 7.05 4.42
N LEU A 24 1.26 7.26 4.90
CA LEU A 24 2.16 6.20 5.35
C LEU A 24 1.83 5.93 6.81
N ILE A 25 1.52 4.69 7.16
CA ILE A 25 1.22 4.26 8.53
C ILE A 25 1.67 2.82 8.73
N HIS A 26 2.10 2.40 9.93
CA HIS A 26 2.46 0.98 10.11
C HIS A 26 1.23 0.07 10.14
N VAL A 27 0.27 0.39 11.02
CA VAL A 27 -0.98 -0.36 11.24
C VAL A 27 -2.12 0.31 10.45
N PRO A 28 -2.82 -0.40 9.54
CA PRO A 28 -3.92 0.18 8.79
C PRO A 28 -5.10 0.53 9.70
N THR A 29 -5.79 1.63 9.40
CA THR A 29 -6.96 2.07 10.17
C THR A 29 -8.18 1.20 9.88
N SER A 30 -9.04 0.99 10.88
CA SER A 30 -10.34 0.34 10.72
C SER A 30 -11.45 1.23 11.30
N PRO A 31 -12.46 1.65 10.51
CA PRO A 31 -12.67 1.32 9.10
C PRO A 31 -11.65 1.99 8.17
N ALA A 32 -11.52 1.47 6.95
CA ALA A 32 -10.61 2.01 5.94
C ALA A 32 -10.97 3.48 5.60
N PRO A 33 -9.98 4.38 5.51
CA PRO A 33 -10.24 5.80 5.24
C PRO A 33 -10.58 6.05 3.76
N SER A 34 -11.06 7.27 3.45
CA SER A 34 -11.39 7.66 2.07
C SER A 34 -10.16 7.96 1.19
N HIS A 35 -9.01 8.25 1.79
CA HIS A 35 -7.73 8.42 1.11
C HIS A 35 -6.92 7.13 1.08
N PHE A 36 -5.88 7.08 0.25
CA PHE A 36 -4.99 5.93 0.19
C PHE A 36 -4.07 5.84 1.41
N GLN A 37 -4.00 4.66 2.02
CA GLN A 37 -3.03 4.31 3.05
C GLN A 37 -2.02 3.28 2.53
N LEU A 38 -0.74 3.50 2.80
CA LEU A 38 0.32 2.52 2.59
C LEU A 38 0.76 1.98 3.95
N HIS A 39 0.68 0.67 4.16
CA HIS A 39 0.93 0.05 5.47
C HIS A 39 1.76 -1.23 5.43
N GLY A 40 2.26 -1.71 6.57
CA GLY A 40 3.15 -2.88 6.64
C GLY A 40 2.75 -3.97 7.63
N HIS A 41 1.71 -3.77 8.45
CA HIS A 41 1.42 -4.62 9.61
C HIS A 41 0.63 -5.91 9.33
N VAL A 42 0.00 -6.07 8.16
CA VAL A 42 -0.92 -7.19 7.93
C VAL A 42 -0.17 -8.39 7.34
N HIS A 43 -0.11 -9.48 8.11
CA HIS A 43 0.55 -10.75 7.80
C HIS A 43 -0.52 -11.85 7.67
N GLU A 44 -1.05 -12.09 6.47
CA GLU A 44 -2.04 -13.15 6.21
C GLU A 44 -1.42 -14.27 5.36
N LYS A 45 -2.04 -15.46 5.31
CA LYS A 45 -1.56 -16.58 4.48
C LYS A 45 -1.58 -16.28 2.98
N ARG A 46 -2.46 -15.39 2.52
CA ARG A 46 -2.58 -14.92 1.13
C ARG A 46 -3.03 -13.45 1.12
N PRO A 47 -2.15 -12.52 1.52
CA PRO A 47 -2.54 -11.13 1.69
C PRO A 47 -2.78 -10.50 0.33
N LYS A 48 -3.93 -9.84 0.15
CA LYS A 48 -4.15 -8.98 -1.03
C LYS A 48 -3.25 -7.75 -0.90
N LYS A 49 -2.63 -7.34 -2.02
CA LYS A 49 -1.82 -6.11 -2.08
C LYS A 49 -2.65 -4.89 -1.74
N LEU A 50 -3.87 -4.80 -2.28
CA LEU A 50 -4.76 -3.68 -2.06
C LEU A 50 -6.11 -4.20 -1.55
N ILE A 51 -6.60 -3.62 -0.46
CA ILE A 51 -7.95 -3.83 0.07
C ILE A 51 -8.56 -2.44 0.26
N LEU A 52 -9.65 -2.15 -0.46
CA LEU A 52 -10.25 -0.81 -0.49
C LEU A 52 -9.21 0.25 -0.89
N THR A 53 -8.89 1.18 0.01
CA THR A 53 -7.91 2.26 -0.13
C THR A 53 -6.58 1.94 0.56
N GLN A 54 -6.38 0.71 1.06
CA GLN A 54 -5.22 0.33 1.87
C GLN A 54 -4.31 -0.62 1.10
N LEU A 55 -3.11 -0.16 0.76
CA LEU A 55 -2.07 -0.91 0.06
C LEU A 55 -1.05 -1.46 1.06
N ASN A 56 -1.00 -2.78 1.16
CA ASN A 56 -0.08 -3.51 2.02
C ASN A 56 1.31 -3.61 1.34
N LEU A 57 2.30 -3.01 1.98
CA LEU A 57 3.72 -3.02 1.66
C LEU A 57 4.52 -4.00 2.54
N CYS A 58 3.85 -4.84 3.34
CA CYS A 58 4.52 -5.91 4.08
C CYS A 58 5.33 -6.78 3.11
N VAL A 59 6.58 -7.08 3.49
CA VAL A 59 7.52 -7.82 2.66
C VAL A 59 6.99 -9.20 2.24
N GLU A 60 6.13 -9.81 3.05
CA GLU A 60 5.45 -11.08 2.73
C GLU A 60 4.54 -11.00 1.50
N VAL A 61 3.99 -9.81 1.21
CA VAL A 61 3.14 -9.58 0.03
C VAL A 61 3.97 -9.28 -1.24
N TRP A 62 5.26 -8.99 -1.07
CA TRP A 62 6.17 -8.52 -2.11
C TRP A 62 7.37 -9.44 -2.31
N ASP A 63 7.24 -10.73 -1.99
CA ASP A 63 8.29 -11.74 -2.16
C ASP A 63 9.61 -11.36 -1.48
N TYR A 64 9.50 -10.74 -0.29
CA TYR A 64 10.63 -10.22 0.48
C TYR A 64 11.49 -9.18 -0.25
N LYS A 65 10.90 -8.49 -1.23
CA LYS A 65 11.52 -7.40 -1.98
C LYS A 65 10.83 -6.07 -1.66
N PRO A 66 11.57 -4.95 -1.70
CA PRO A 66 10.96 -3.63 -1.55
C PRO A 66 10.00 -3.35 -2.72
N ALA A 67 8.83 -2.78 -2.40
CA ALA A 67 7.92 -2.27 -3.41
C ALA A 67 8.51 -1.03 -4.08
N SER A 68 8.62 -1.05 -5.42
CA SER A 68 9.09 0.12 -6.17
C SER A 68 8.01 1.19 -6.27
N GLU A 69 8.41 2.46 -6.31
CA GLU A 69 7.50 3.59 -6.52
C GLU A 69 6.64 3.41 -7.78
N LYS A 70 7.24 2.90 -8.88
CA LYS A 70 6.53 2.58 -10.12
C LYS A 70 5.40 1.56 -9.91
N ALA A 71 5.67 0.52 -9.12
CA ALA A 71 4.66 -0.50 -8.81
C ALA A 71 3.53 0.07 -7.94
N ILE A 72 3.89 0.87 -6.91
CA ILE A 72 2.93 1.56 -6.05
C ILE A 72 2.03 2.47 -6.90
N LEU A 73 2.60 3.34 -7.72
CA LEU A 73 1.86 4.24 -8.62
C LEU A 73 0.92 3.48 -9.56
N SER A 74 1.40 2.39 -10.17
CA SER A 74 0.56 1.59 -11.07
C SER A 74 -0.64 0.96 -10.35
N ILE A 75 -0.55 0.67 -9.06
CA ILE A 75 -1.67 0.15 -8.27
C ILE A 75 -2.63 1.30 -7.93
N LEU A 76 -2.11 2.41 -7.42
CA LEU A 76 -2.90 3.58 -7.04
C LEU A 76 -3.67 4.18 -8.22
N ASP A 77 -3.07 4.23 -9.40
CA ASP A 77 -3.72 4.76 -10.60
C ASP A 77 -4.86 3.89 -11.12
N LYS A 78 -4.84 2.57 -10.83
CA LYS A 78 -5.91 1.63 -11.18
C LYS A 78 -6.99 1.56 -10.10
N ALA A 79 -6.64 1.87 -8.86
CA ALA A 79 -7.56 1.87 -7.75
C ALA A 79 -8.49 3.10 -7.83
N VAL A 80 -9.79 2.85 -7.89
CA VAL A 80 -10.80 3.91 -7.76
C VAL A 80 -11.13 4.07 -6.28
N PRO A 81 -10.94 5.25 -5.66
CA PRO A 81 -11.44 5.52 -4.32
C PRO A 81 -12.96 5.29 -4.29
N ASN A 82 -13.46 4.47 -3.37
CA ASN A 82 -14.87 4.11 -3.17
C ASN A 82 -15.47 2.98 -4.05
N GLN A 83 -14.66 2.07 -4.60
CA GLN A 83 -15.15 0.74 -5.00
C GLN A 83 -14.39 -0.34 -4.23
N PRO A 84 -15.06 -1.41 -3.74
CA PRO A 84 -14.39 -2.59 -3.21
C PRO A 84 -13.66 -3.32 -4.36
N ASN A 85 -12.50 -2.80 -4.73
CA ASN A 85 -11.66 -3.36 -5.76
C ASN A 85 -10.83 -4.50 -5.16
N THR A 86 -11.38 -5.71 -5.18
CA THR A 86 -10.57 -6.92 -5.12
C THR A 86 -9.92 -7.12 -6.48
N VAL A 87 -8.79 -6.44 -6.72
CA VAL A 87 -7.93 -6.77 -7.85
C VAL A 87 -7.19 -8.06 -7.53
N ASP A 88 -7.77 -9.18 -7.96
CA ASP A 88 -7.05 -10.45 -8.06
C ASP A 88 -6.16 -10.39 -9.31
N LEU A 89 -4.87 -10.63 -9.12
CA LEU A 89 -3.91 -10.81 -10.22
C LEU A 89 -4.25 -12.09 -11.00
N PRO A 90 -3.97 -12.14 -12.32
CA PRO A 90 -4.25 -13.32 -13.11
C PRO A 90 -3.45 -14.50 -12.55
N SER A 91 -4.15 -15.61 -12.29
CA SER A 91 -3.55 -16.91 -12.06
C SER A 91 -2.67 -17.25 -13.27
N SER A 92 -1.36 -17.31 -13.05
CA SER A 92 -0.45 -17.96 -13.98
C SER A 92 -0.85 -19.43 -14.11
N ASP A 93 -1.03 -19.85 -15.35
CA ASP A 93 -1.32 -21.20 -15.85
C ASP A 93 -0.83 -22.34 -14.95
N LEU A 94 -1.75 -23.26 -14.64
CA LEU A 94 -1.57 -24.72 -14.54
C LEU A 94 -2.93 -25.41 -14.66
#